data_AF-A0A6P2J6S9-F1
#
_entry.id   AF-A0A6P2J6S9-F1
#
_cell.length_a   1.000
_cell.length_b   1.000
_cell.length_c   1.000
_cell.angle_alpha   90.00
_cell.angle_beta   90.00
_cell.angle_gamma   90.00
#
_symmetry.space_group_name_H-M   'P 1'
#
loop_
_entity.id
_entity.type
_entity.pdbx_description
1 polymer ?
#
loop_
_entity_poly.entity_id
_entity_poly.type
_entity_poly.pdbx_seq_one_letter_code
_entity_poly.pdbx_strand_id
1 'polypeptide(L)'
;MIRGKKGNPKANQVYCDAWDGAIERVEKFDASIKYIRAKAPTDAKPAGYAIEEQRIAGAHTDTATTKPYIKSPEVPRSNVVPPLPTPKSA
;
A
#
# COMPACT_ATOMS: atom_id res chain seq x y z
N MET A 1 -11.64 8.76 13.66
CA MET A 1 -12.58 9.68 12.98
C MET A 1 -11.81 10.92 12.56
N ILE A 2 -11.68 11.18 11.26
CA ILE A 2 -10.96 12.37 10.75
C ILE A 2 -11.92 13.56 10.83
N ARG A 3 -11.42 14.67 11.39
CA ARG A 3 -12.19 15.90 11.56
C ARG A 3 -11.73 16.94 10.53
N GLY A 4 -12.68 17.73 10.01
CA GLY A 4 -12.37 18.88 9.16
C GLY A 4 -11.70 20.01 9.94
N LYS A 5 -11.25 21.06 9.24
CA LYS A 5 -10.61 22.25 9.85
C LYS A 5 -11.44 22.91 10.95
N LYS A 6 -12.77 22.75 10.89
CA LYS A 6 -13.73 23.26 11.89
C LYS A 6 -14.06 22.24 13.00
N GLY A 7 -13.36 21.11 13.08
CA GLY A 7 -13.61 20.05 14.06
C GLY A 7 -14.75 19.08 13.71
N ASN A 8 -15.57 19.39 12.70
CA ASN A 8 -16.70 18.54 12.32
C ASN A 8 -16.24 17.18 11.74
N PRO A 9 -16.91 16.07 12.09
CA PRO A 9 -16.65 14.77 11.46
C PRO A 9 -16.93 14.84 9.97
N LYS A 10 -16.02 14.29 9.16
CA LYS A 10 -16.28 14.05 7.75
C LYS A 10 -16.96 12.70 7.56
N ALA A 11 -18.01 12.68 6.76
CA ALA A 11 -18.69 11.46 6.34
C ALA A 11 -17.74 10.59 5.51
N ASN A 12 -17.93 9.27 5.56
CA ASN A 12 -17.09 8.32 4.83
C ASN A 12 -17.08 8.58 3.31
N GLN A 13 -18.22 9.01 2.76
CA GLN A 13 -18.37 9.33 1.34
C GLN A 13 -17.39 10.42 0.87
N VAL A 14 -17.16 11.44 1.72
CA VAL A 14 -16.28 12.58 1.38
C VAL A 14 -14.83 12.12 1.13
N TYR A 15 -14.39 11.00 1.72
CA TYR A 15 -13.06 10.46 1.44
C TYR A 15 -13.02 9.69 0.12
N CYS A 16 -14.06 8.92 -0.19
CA CYS A 16 -14.19 8.22 -1.47
C CYS A 16 -14.17 9.24 -2.62
N ASP A 17 -15.01 10.28 -2.54
CA ASP A 17 -15.08 11.30 -3.59
C ASP A 17 -13.74 12.03 -3.78
N ALA A 18 -13.03 12.31 -2.69
CA ALA A 18 -11.71 12.94 -2.75
C ALA A 18 -10.64 12.02 -3.36
N TRP A 19 -10.73 10.70 -3.12
CA TRP A 19 -9.87 9.71 -3.76
C TRP A 19 -10.19 9.59 -5.25
N ASP A 20 -11.46 9.45 -5.61
CA ASP A 20 -11.90 9.30 -6.99
C ASP A 20 -11.45 10.51 -7.84
N GLY A 21 -11.67 11.73 -7.34
CA GLY A 21 -11.19 12.95 -8.01
C GLY A 21 -9.66 13.10 -8.03
N ALA A 22 -8.92 12.41 -7.14
CA ALA A 22 -7.47 12.33 -7.23
C ALA A 22 -7.03 11.32 -8.30
N ILE A 23 -7.68 10.15 -8.35
CA ILE A 23 -7.41 9.08 -9.33
C ILE A 23 -7.70 9.53 -10.76
N GLU A 24 -8.79 10.27 -10.99
CA GLU A 24 -9.11 10.87 -12.29
C GLU A 24 -7.97 11.72 -12.85
N ARG A 25 -7.21 12.41 -11.98
CA ARG A 25 -6.09 13.27 -12.40
C ARG A 25 -4.80 12.51 -12.72
N VAL A 26 -4.67 11.27 -12.26
CA VAL A 26 -3.47 10.45 -12.51
C VAL A 26 -3.65 9.44 -13.65
N GLU A 27 -4.82 9.39 -14.30
CA GLU A 27 -5.18 8.64 -15.54
C GLU A 27 -4.82 7.13 -15.61
N LYS A 28 -4.16 6.54 -14.60
CA LYS A 28 -3.50 5.23 -14.72
C LYS A 28 -3.64 4.31 -13.51
N PHE A 29 -4.60 4.55 -12.63
CA PHE A 29 -4.72 3.75 -11.40
C PHE A 29 -6.13 3.21 -11.21
N ASP A 30 -6.37 1.97 -11.64
CA ASP A 30 -7.59 1.22 -11.32
C ASP A 30 -7.49 0.65 -9.90
N ALA A 31 -7.54 1.53 -8.91
CA ALA A 31 -7.55 1.14 -7.50
C ALA A 31 -8.54 1.99 -6.71
N SER A 32 -9.38 1.32 -5.93
CA SER A 32 -10.23 1.99 -4.95
C SER A 32 -9.43 2.46 -3.74
N ILE A 33 -9.97 3.43 -2.99
CA ILE A 33 -9.37 3.92 -1.74
C ILE A 33 -9.03 2.79 -0.73
N LYS A 34 -9.73 1.65 -0.80
CA LYS A 34 -9.48 0.46 0.04
C LYS A 34 -8.11 -0.18 -0.22
N TYR A 35 -7.50 0.06 -1.39
CA TYR A 35 -6.14 -0.39 -1.65
C TYR A 35 -5.11 0.23 -0.71
N ILE A 36 -5.35 1.43 -0.17
CA ILE A 36 -4.46 2.03 0.84
C ILE A 36 -4.35 1.10 2.06
N ARG A 37 -5.48 0.56 2.54
CA ARG A 37 -5.49 -0.37 3.67
C ARG A 37 -4.76 -1.67 3.34
N ALA A 38 -4.84 -2.14 2.10
CA ALA A 38 -4.15 -3.33 1.64
C ALA A 38 -2.64 -3.10 1.43
N LYS A 39 -2.21 -1.86 1.14
CA LYS A 39 -0.80 -1.53 0.90
C LYS A 39 0.07 -1.74 2.14
N ALA A 40 -0.42 -1.36 3.32
CA ALA A 40 0.30 -1.53 4.58
C ALA A 40 0.72 -3.00 4.86
N PRO A 41 -0.19 -4.00 4.89
CA PRO A 41 0.20 -5.41 5.09
C PRO A 41 1.00 -5.96 3.90
N THR A 42 0.72 -5.48 2.68
CA THR A 42 1.51 -5.82 1.48
C THR A 42 2.98 -5.44 1.63
N ASP A 43 3.29 -4.26 2.19
CA ASP A 43 4.66 -3.78 2.41
C ASP A 43 5.31 -4.36 3.66
N ALA A 44 4.50 -4.69 4.67
CA ALA A 44 4.98 -5.28 5.90
C ALA A 44 5.60 -6.68 5.67
N LYS A 45 5.02 -7.47 4.75
CA LYS A 45 5.53 -8.82 4.44
C LYS A 45 7.00 -8.82 3.94
N PRO A 46 7.41 -8.07 2.91
CA PRO A 46 8.80 -8.01 2.48
C PRO A 46 9.72 -7.30 3.48
N ALA A 47 9.18 -6.50 4.39
CA ALA A 47 9.94 -5.91 5.50
C ALA A 47 10.17 -6.88 6.68
N GLY A 48 9.66 -8.12 6.60
CA GLY A 48 9.91 -9.18 7.57
C GLY A 48 8.90 -9.27 8.71
N TYR A 49 7.81 -8.51 8.68
CA TYR A 49 6.78 -8.55 9.72
C TYR A 49 5.92 -9.82 9.63
N ALA A 50 5.63 -10.42 10.78
CA ALA A 50 4.79 -11.60 10.90
C ALA A 50 3.31 -11.27 10.62
N ILE A 51 2.56 -12.28 10.15
CA ILE A 51 1.13 -12.11 9.83
C ILE A 51 0.29 -11.72 11.07
N GLU A 52 0.73 -12.10 12.27
CA GLU A 52 0.08 -11.71 13.53
C GLU A 52 0.23 -10.21 13.83
N GLU A 53 1.40 -9.65 13.57
CA GLU A 53 1.64 -8.20 13.72
C GLU A 53 0.77 -7.42 12.73
N GLN A 54 0.65 -7.94 11.50
CA GLN A 54 -0.24 -7.36 10.49
C GLN A 54 -1.72 -7.50 10.84
N ARG A 55 -2.13 -8.61 11.50
CA ARG A 55 -3.49 -8.79 12.01
C ARG A 55 -3.84 -7.75 13.07
N ILE A 56 -2.93 -7.52 14.03
CA ILE A 56 -3.09 -6.53 15.10
C ILE A 56 -3.17 -5.12 14.49
N ALA A 57 -2.22 -4.76 13.62
CA ALA A 57 -2.21 -3.45 12.95
C ALA A 57 -3.44 -3.22 12.07
N GLY A 58 -3.93 -4.28 11.41
CA GLY A 58 -5.15 -4.26 10.60
C GLY A 58 -6.46 -4.27 11.39
N ALA A 59 -6.38 -4.42 12.72
CA ALA A 59 -7.52 -4.64 13.62
C ALA A 59 -8.45 -5.78 13.13
N HIS A 60 -7.85 -6.88 12.67
CA HIS A 60 -8.58 -8.04 12.19
C HIS A 60 -8.79 -9.07 13.31
N THR A 61 -9.94 -9.74 13.26
CA THR A 61 -10.31 -10.80 14.21
C THR A 61 -9.37 -11.99 14.16
N ASP A 62 -8.95 -12.40 12.95
CA ASP A 62 -8.06 -13.53 12.73
C ASP A 62 -7.11 -13.30 11.55
N THR A 63 -6.11 -14.18 11.41
CA THR A 63 -5.14 -14.11 10.31
C THR A 63 -5.75 -14.48 8.97
N ALA A 64 -6.82 -15.28 8.94
CA ALA A 64 -7.54 -15.62 7.72
C ALA A 64 -8.15 -14.37 7.07
N THR A 65 -8.66 -13.45 7.88
CA THR A 65 -9.20 -12.14 7.48
C THR A 65 -8.08 -11.21 6.98
N THR A 66 -6.86 -11.35 7.49
CA THR A 66 -5.69 -10.56 7.05
C THR A 66 -5.15 -11.01 5.69
N LYS A 67 -5.13 -12.31 5.39
CA LYS A 67 -4.53 -12.86 4.16
C LYS A 67 -5.00 -12.18 2.87
N PRO A 68 -6.31 -11.92 2.63
CA PRO A 68 -6.79 -11.24 1.42
C PRO A 68 -6.29 -9.81 1.24
N TYR A 69 -5.83 -9.14 2.31
CA TYR A 69 -5.28 -7.79 2.26
C TYR A 69 -3.81 -7.75 1.85
N ILE A 70 -3.07 -8.86 1.93
CA ILE A 70 -1.71 -8.97 1.44
C ILE A 70 -1.79 -9.17 -0.08
N LYS A 71 -1.76 -8.07 -0.83
CA LYS A 71 -1.80 -8.09 -2.29
C LYS A 71 -0.38 -8.28 -2.81
N SER A 72 -0.09 -9.38 -3.48
CA SER A 72 1.16 -9.45 -4.24
C SER A 72 0.95 -8.79 -5.59
N PRO A 73 1.76 -7.79 -5.93
CA PRO A 73 2.43 -7.79 -7.21
C PRO A 73 3.80 -8.42 -6.94
N GLU A 74 3.99 -9.69 -7.31
CA GLU A 74 5.33 -10.12 -7.69
C GLU A 74 5.69 -9.31 -8.93
N VAL A 75 6.13 -8.07 -8.73
CA VAL A 75 6.89 -7.38 -9.77
C VAL A 75 8.22 -8.11 -9.78
N PRO A 76 8.61 -8.77 -10.88
CA PRO A 76 9.92 -9.39 -10.95
C PRO A 76 10.95 -8.29 -10.69
N ARG A 77 11.63 -8.34 -9.54
CA ARG A 77 12.84 -7.54 -9.37
C ARG A 77 13.85 -8.17 -10.32
N SER A 78 14.28 -7.39 -11.31
CA SER A 78 15.43 -7.78 -12.11
C SER A 78 16.60 -8.05 -11.18
N ASN A 79 17.07 -9.29 -11.13
CA ASN A 79 18.26 -9.69 -10.38
C ASN A 79 19.55 -9.29 -11.12
N VAL A 80 19.45 -8.54 -12.22
CA VAL A 80 20.60 -8.10 -12.99
C VAL A 80 21.31 -7.00 -12.23
N VAL A 81 22.46 -7.35 -11.63
CA VAL A 81 23.47 -6.39 -11.18
C VAL A 81 24.36 -6.08 -12.39
N PRO A 82 24.26 -4.89 -13.01
CA PRO A 82 25.18 -4.55 -14.09
C PRO A 82 26.60 -4.48 -13.52
N PRO A 83 27.61 -5.11 -14.16
CA PRO A 83 28.98 -4.96 -13.73
C PRO A 83 29.38 -3.48 -13.81
N LEU A 84 30.00 -2.97 -12.76
CA LEU A 84 30.59 -1.63 -12.79
C LEU A 84 31.68 -1.62 -13.87
N PRO A 85 31.74 -0.58 -14.73
CA PRO A 85 32.80 -0.47 -15.71
C PRO A 85 34.15 -0.41 -14.98
N THR A 86 35.01 -1.39 -15.24
CA THR A 86 36.39 -1.36 -14.74
C THR A 86 37.15 -0.27 -15.49
N PRO A 87 37.81 0.68 -14.79
CA PRO A 87 38.68 1.64 -15.46
C PRO A 87 39.76 0.88 -16.22
N LYS A 88 39.98 1.24 -17.50
CA LYS A 88 41.12 0.72 -18.26
C LYS A 88 42.40 1.19 -17.56
N SER A 89 43.23 0.25 -17.13
CA SER A 89 44.60 0.55 -16.69
C SER A 89 45.30 1.33 -17.81
N ALA A 90 45.86 2.47 -17.45
CA ALA A 90 46.72 3.30 -18.28
C ALA A 90 48.11 2.68 -18.43
#